data_AF-A0A848QMF6-F1
#
_entry.id   AF-A0A848QMF6-F1
#
_cell.length_a   1.000
_cell.length_b   1.000
_cell.length_c   1.000
_cell.angle_alpha   90.00
_cell.angle_beta   90.00
_cell.angle_gamma   90.00
#
_symmetry.space_group_name_H-M   'P 1'
#
loop_
_entity.id
_entity.type
_entity.pdbx_description
1 polymer ?
#
loop_
_entity_poly.entity_id
_entity_poly.type
_entity_poly.pdbx_seq_one_letter_code
_entity_poly.pdbx_strand_id
1 'polypeptide(L)' 'MLIRSIEKFLRQTGMPATKFGRLATHDPRFVLDLRNGRIPRQGTEEKVTSFMLGYEGSANVG' A
#
# COMPACT_ATOMS: atom_id res chain seq x y z
N MET A 1 0.51 4.36 12.00
CA MET A 1 -0.77 4.18 11.28
C MET A 1 -0.47 3.77 9.85
N LEU A 2 -0.87 2.56 9.45
CA LEU A 2 -0.56 1.96 8.13
C LEU A 2 -0.91 2.88 6.95
N ILE A 3 -2.06 3.54 7.01
CA ILE A 3 -2.53 4.44 5.95
C ILE A 3 -1.52 5.55 5.64
N ARG A 4 -0.85 6.14 6.64
CA ARG A 4 0.14 7.21 6.41
C ARG A 4 1.35 6.71 5.62
N SER A 5 1.80 5.49 5.90
CA SER A 5 2.91 4.86 5.17
C SER A 5 2.52 4.59 3.72
N ILE A 6 1.31 4.06 3.50
CA ILE A 6 0.77 3.86 2.14
C ILE A 6 0.71 5.19 1.40
N GLU A 7 0.17 6.26 1.99
CA GLU A 7 0.09 7.55 1.28
C GLU A 7 1.45 8.14 0.92
N LYS A 8 2.46 7.98 1.79
CA LYS A 8 3.83 8.38 1.48
C LYS A 8 4.37 7.57 0.30
N PHE A 9 4.17 6.25 0.31
CA PHE A 9 4.57 5.36 -0.78
C PHE A 9 3.90 5.76 -2.11
N LEU A 10 2.60 6.02 -2.12
CA LEU A 10 1.88 6.45 -3.33
C LEU A 10 2.43 7.77 -3.88
N ARG A 11 2.76 8.73 -3.00
CA ARG A 11 3.38 10.00 -3.39
C ARG A 11 4.78 9.83 -3.95
N GLN A 12 5.62 8.99 -3.34
CA GLN A 12 7.00 8.74 -3.78
C GLN A 12 7.06 8.00 -5.12
N THR A 13 6.14 7.07 -5.34
CA THR A 13 6.13 6.22 -6.54
C THR A 13 5.24 6.73 -7.66
N GLY A 14 4.40 7.74 -7.40
CA GLY A 14 3.34 8.18 -8.31
C GLY A 14 2.26 7.12 -8.55
N MET A 15 2.21 6.05 -7.75
CA MET A 15 1.30 4.94 -7.97
C MET A 15 -0.15 5.32 -7.61
N PRO A 16 -1.14 5.02 -8.47
CA PRO A 16 -2.55 5.18 -8.10
C PRO A 16 -2.96 4.25 -6.95
N ALA A 17 -3.78 4.76 -6.03
CA ALA A 17 -4.28 4.01 -4.87
C ALA A 17 -5.01 2.71 -5.24
N THR A 18 -5.78 2.73 -6.34
CA THR A 18 -6.50 1.55 -6.86
C THR A 18 -5.55 0.50 -7.44
N LYS A 19 -4.46 0.93 -8.09
CA LYS A 19 -3.40 0.05 -8.58
C LYS A 19 -2.65 -0.58 -7.42
N PHE A 20 -2.32 0.20 -6.39
CA PHE A 20 -1.70 -0.29 -5.17
C PHE A 20 -2.54 -1.38 -4.50
N GLY A 21 -3.82 -1.12 -4.25
CA GLY A 21 -4.71 -2.10 -3.62
C GLY A 21 -4.79 -3.40 -4.43
N ARG A 22 -4.88 -3.30 -5.77
CA ARG A 22 -4.85 -4.48 -6.65
C ARG A 22 -3.55 -5.27 -6.53
N LEU A 23 -2.40 -4.62 -6.46
CA LEU A 23 -1.09 -5.29 -6.41
C LEU A 23 -0.76 -5.84 -5.02
N ALA A 24 -1.04 -5.08 -3.95
CA ALA A 24 -0.65 -5.43 -2.59
C ALA A 24 -1.64 -6.38 -1.90
N THR A 25 -2.94 -6.24 -2.19
CA THR A 25 -4.00 -6.95 -1.44
C THR A 25 -5.04 -7.64 -2.33
N HIS A 26 -4.90 -7.55 -3.66
CA HIS A 26 -5.93 -7.98 -4.63
C HIS A 26 -7.28 -7.24 -4.47
N ASP A 27 -7.29 -6.10 -3.78
CA ASP A 27 -8.49 -5.30 -3.49
C ASP A 27 -8.27 -3.84 -3.93
N PRO A 28 -8.83 -3.40 -5.06
CA PRO A 28 -8.65 -2.02 -5.55
C PRO A 28 -9.29 -0.96 -4.66
N ARG A 29 -10.22 -1.32 -3.75
CA ARG A 29 -10.85 -0.39 -2.81
C ARG A 29 -10.08 -0.27 -1.49
N PHE A 30 -9.09 -1.13 -1.27
CA PHE A 30 -8.35 -1.22 -0.01
C PHE A 30 -7.91 0.13 0.57
N VAL A 31 -7.22 0.96 -0.21
CA VAL A 31 -6.73 2.28 0.26
C VAL A 31 -7.87 3.25 0.52
N LEU A 32 -8.94 3.21 -0.29
CA LEU A 32 -10.14 4.03 -0.08
C LEU A 32 -10.84 3.65 1.21
N ASP A 33 -11.01 2.36 1.47
CA ASP A 33 -11.63 1.88 2.69
C ASP A 33 -10.80 2.24 3.92
N LEU A 34 -9.47 2.14 3.85
CA LEU A 34 -8.58 2.58 4.93
C LEU A 34 -8.73 4.09 5.22
N ARG A 35 -8.91 4.91 4.18
CA ARG A 35 -9.20 6.35 4.34
C ARG A 35 -10.55 6.60 5.00
N ASN A 36 -11.52 5.73 4.74
CA ASN A 36 -12.85 5.76 5.36
C ASN A 36 -12.88 5.11 6.75
N GLY A 37 -11.73 4.72 7.32
CA GLY A 37 -11.63 4.19 8.68
C GLY A 37 -11.67 2.66 8.80
N ARG A 38 -11.61 1.91 7.69
CA ARG A 38 -11.43 0.45 7.74
C ARG A 38 -10.16 0.12 8.52
N ILE A 39 -10.28 -0.85 9.42
CA ILE A 39 -9.15 -1.42 10.16
C ILE A 39 -8.74 -2.73 9.47
N PRO A 40 -7.55 -2.80 8.86
CA PRO A 40 -7.08 -4.02 8.22
C PRO A 40 -6.74 -5.06 9.29
N ARG A 41 -6.91 -6.34 8.93
CA ARG A 41 -6.44 -7.45 9.79
C ARG A 41 -4.92 -7.51 9.74
N GLN A 42 -4.28 -7.99 10.81
CA GLN A 42 -2.82 -8.10 10.92
C GLN A 42 -2.16 -8.73 9.68
N GLY A 43 -2.67 -9.87 9.18
CA GLY A 43 -2.13 -10.50 7.97
C GLY A 43 -2.28 -9.67 6.68
N THR A 44 -3.19 -8.71 6.63
CA THR A 44 -3.27 -7.74 5.52
C THR A 44 -2.22 -6.64 5.70
N GLU A 45 -1.99 -6.17 6.92
CA GLU A 45 -0.94 -5.19 7.21
C GLU A 45 0.45 -5.72 6.85
N GLU A 46 0.73 -6.98 7.18
CA GLU A 46 1.99 -7.66 6.85
C GLU A 46 2.20 -7.73 5.33
N LYS A 47 1.21 -8.19 4.57
CA LYS A 47 1.27 -8.24 3.09
C LYS A 47 1.54 -6.87 2.47
N VAL A 48 0.85 -5.84 2.96
CA VAL A 48 1.00 -4.46 2.50
C VAL A 48 2.41 -3.94 2.79
N THR A 49 2.93 -4.23 3.99
CA THR A 49 4.27 -3.83 4.40
C THR A 49 5.34 -4.52 3.56
N SER A 50 5.25 -5.84 3.37
CA SER A 50 6.16 -6.60 2.52
C SER A 50 6.14 -6.12 1.06
N PHE A 51 4.96 -5.77 0.53
CA PHE A 51 4.84 -5.21 -0.81
C PHE A 51 5.59 -3.88 -0.95
N MET A 52 5.39 -2.94 -0.02
CA MET A 52 6.06 -1.63 -0.05
C MET A 52 7.59 -1.77 0.05
N LEU A 53 8.07 -2.63 0.95
CA LEU A 53 9.51 -2.91 1.12
C LEU A 53 10.13 -3.51 -0.15
N GLY A 54 9.47 -4.49 -0.78
CA GLY A 54 9.94 -5.09 -2.03
C GLY A 54 9.98 -4.11 -3.20
N TYR A 55 9.04 -3.16 -3.23
CA TYR A 55 8.99 -2.13 -4.26
C TYR A 55 10.10 -1.07 -4.08
N GLU A 56 10.35 -0.59 -2.86
CA GLU A 56 11.46 0.35 -2.59
C GLU A 56 12.83 -0.27 -2.93
N GLY A 57 13.02 -1.56 -2.65
CA GLY A 57 14.23 -2.28 -3.02
C GLY A 57 14.45 -2.37 -4.54
N SER A 58 13.39 -2.31 -5.34
CA SER A 58 13.48 -2.30 -6.81
C SER A 58 13.56 -0.88 -7.39
N ALA A 59 12.94 0.10 -6.72
CA ALA A 59 12.92 1.49 -7.15
C ALA A 59 14.24 2.24 -6.86
N ASN A 60 15.00 1.83 -5.85
CA ASN A 60 16.30 2.41 -5.50
C ASN A 60 17.50 1.82 -6.30
N VAL A 61 17.25 0.91 -7.25
CA VAL A 61 18.29 0.29 -8.09
C VAL A 61 18.39 0.98 -9.47
N GLY A 62 17.77 2.15 -9.62
CA GLY A 62 17.82 2.98 -10.84
C GLY A 62 18.74 4.18 -10.71
#